data_AF-A0A5D6YF20-F1
#
_entry.id   AF-A0A5D6YF20-F1
#
_cell.length_a   1.000
_cell.length_b   1.000
_cell.length_c   1.000
_cell.angle_alpha   90.00
_cell.angle_beta   90.00
_cell.angle_gamma   90.00
#
_symmetry.space_group_name_H-M   'P 1'
#
loop_
_entity.id
_entity.type
_entity.pdbx_description
1 polymer ?
#
loop_
_entity_poly.entity_id
_entity_poly.type
_entity_poly.pdbx_seq_one_letter_code
_entity_poly.pdbx_strand_id
1 'polypeptide(L)'
;MAGGVAINVPDNYEFDGAPTEGTRTYAIIVCIFASLGGLFFGYDQGVTGGVLVMGSFIGDWCVGWHGQTEDQCNAKSTSLPDRWIDYTLWYNMTYNIGCIFGALIGGWVADKFGRRVTIFTAGLLFCIGTSWMAEEGEPAGWKELLQPSILRRVLIAMALQVLQQATGINPMFTYGGLIFKDVVGDGILSVLILSIVNFVSTIPAMRWVDTFGRRQLLLIGAVGMVLGHVVSGIAFTVSCDGNTDDSGCPTTAGYIIIVGTAFFIFNFAISWGPVCWIYPAEIFPLNVRAKAVSLSTMANWIMGTCMTWVVKIFPSLNINGVFFLFCGTCVVSGVFVYFLCPETKGILLEDIEALFDRSYKKKGTSPKYVEVETPVQTA
;
A
#
# COMPACT_ATOMS: atom_id res chain seq x y z
N MET A 1 -18.37 23.47 -10.72
CA MET A 1 -19.52 24.32 -10.36
C MET A 1 -20.71 23.90 -11.19
N ALA A 2 -21.73 23.30 -10.59
CA ALA A 2 -22.95 22.91 -11.29
C ALA A 2 -24.04 23.94 -11.00
N GLY A 3 -24.17 24.94 -11.87
CA GLY A 3 -25.34 25.83 -11.92
C GLY A 3 -26.35 25.25 -12.90
N GLY A 4 -27.38 24.56 -12.40
CA GLY A 4 -28.51 24.12 -13.21
C GLY A 4 -29.52 25.26 -13.35
N VAL A 5 -29.78 25.72 -14.57
CA VAL A 5 -30.87 26.64 -14.88
C VAL A 5 -32.18 25.85 -14.78
N ALA A 6 -33.09 26.29 -13.90
CA ALA A 6 -34.45 25.75 -13.85
C ALA A 6 -35.21 26.22 -15.10
N ILE A 7 -35.51 25.29 -16.01
CA ILE A 7 -36.32 25.56 -17.19
C ILE A 7 -37.79 25.38 -16.78
N ASN A 8 -38.58 26.44 -16.80
CA ASN A 8 -40.04 26.35 -16.67
C ASN A 8 -40.62 25.78 -17.96
N VAL A 9 -41.19 24.58 -17.89
CA VAL A 9 -41.86 23.92 -19.02
C VAL A 9 -43.35 24.31 -18.99
N PRO A 10 -43.96 24.74 -20.11
CA PRO A 10 -45.40 25.02 -20.17
C PRO A 10 -46.25 23.76 -20.00
N ASP A 11 -47.39 23.87 -19.32
CA ASP A 11 -48.29 22.77 -18.89
C ASP A 11 -48.90 21.88 -20.01
N ASN A 12 -48.59 22.13 -21.29
CA ASN A 12 -49.21 21.46 -22.43
C ASN A 12 -48.27 20.52 -23.22
N TYR A 13 -47.17 20.06 -22.63
CA TYR A 13 -46.36 18.98 -23.21
C TYR A 13 -46.81 17.63 -22.63
N GLU A 14 -47.40 16.77 -23.48
CA GLU A 14 -47.55 15.35 -23.16
C GLU A 14 -46.16 14.75 -22.95
N PHE A 15 -45.84 14.45 -21.70
CA PHE A 15 -44.67 13.65 -21.36
C PHE A 15 -44.89 12.25 -21.93
N ASP A 16 -44.04 11.85 -22.88
CA ASP A 16 -43.93 10.45 -23.31
C ASP A 16 -43.41 9.66 -22.10
N GLY A 17 -44.35 9.23 -21.25
CA GLY A 17 -44.14 8.77 -19.88
C GLY A 17 -43.70 7.33 -19.80
N ALA A 18 -42.59 6.98 -20.45
CA ALA A 18 -41.83 5.80 -20.04
C ALA A 18 -40.90 6.23 -18.89
N PRO A 19 -41.17 5.87 -17.63
CA PRO A 19 -40.19 6.08 -16.58
C PRO A 19 -38.97 5.22 -16.95
N THR A 20 -37.78 5.82 -17.00
CA THR A 20 -36.56 5.01 -17.00
C THR A 20 -36.53 4.29 -15.65
N GLU A 21 -36.91 3.01 -15.65
CA GLU A 21 -36.89 2.14 -14.48
C GLU A 21 -35.43 1.91 -14.04
N GLY A 22 -34.87 2.91 -13.34
CA GLY A 22 -33.65 2.80 -12.56
C GLY A 22 -34.00 3.06 -11.11
N THR A 23 -33.60 2.16 -10.21
CA THR A 23 -33.81 2.35 -8.78
C THR A 23 -33.16 3.68 -8.35
N ARG A 24 -33.83 4.50 -7.54
CA ARG A 24 -33.29 5.79 -7.02
C ARG A 24 -31.87 5.63 -6.44
N THR A 25 -31.59 4.48 -5.84
CA THR A 25 -30.28 4.05 -5.35
C THR A 25 -29.22 3.98 -6.46
N TYR A 26 -29.56 3.44 -7.63
CA TYR A 26 -28.66 3.36 -8.79
C TYR A 26 -28.26 4.75 -9.28
N ALA A 27 -29.23 5.68 -9.39
CA ALA A 27 -28.94 7.06 -9.79
C ALA A 27 -28.00 7.77 -8.79
N ILE A 28 -28.22 7.60 -7.47
CA ILE A 28 -27.35 8.16 -6.43
C ILE A 28 -25.93 7.59 -6.54
N ILE A 29 -25.78 6.26 -6.69
CA ILE A 29 -24.48 5.61 -6.84
C ILE A 29 -23.75 6.13 -8.09
N VAL A 30 -24.44 6.25 -9.22
CA VAL A 30 -23.87 6.76 -10.47
C VAL A 30 -23.44 8.23 -10.33
N CYS A 31 -24.22 9.07 -9.65
CA CYS A 31 -23.84 10.46 -9.39
C CYS A 31 -22.61 10.58 -8.48
N ILE A 32 -22.54 9.76 -7.41
CA ILE A 32 -21.36 9.69 -6.54
C ILE A 32 -20.14 9.24 -7.34
N PHE A 33 -20.27 8.18 -8.13
CA PHE A 33 -19.17 7.68 -8.96
C PHE A 33 -18.73 8.70 -10.02
N ALA A 34 -19.66 9.37 -10.68
CA ALA A 34 -19.35 10.42 -11.65
C ALA A 34 -18.67 11.65 -11.00
N SER A 35 -19.00 11.96 -9.73
CA SER A 35 -18.37 13.07 -9.00
C SER A 35 -16.89 12.84 -8.70
N LEU A 36 -16.42 11.58 -8.67
CA LEU A 36 -14.99 11.23 -8.53
C LEU A 36 -14.15 11.80 -9.68
N GLY A 37 -14.74 12.05 -10.86
CA GLY A 37 -14.02 12.70 -11.96
C GLY A 37 -13.50 14.10 -11.59
N GLY A 38 -14.20 14.83 -10.72
CA GLY A 38 -13.73 16.12 -10.21
C GLY A 38 -12.52 16.03 -9.28
N LEU A 39 -12.27 14.86 -8.70
CA LEU A 39 -11.12 14.62 -7.83
C LEU A 39 -9.81 14.65 -8.62
N PHE A 40 -9.80 14.20 -9.89
CA PHE A 40 -8.60 14.26 -10.74
C PHE A 40 -8.15 15.70 -11.02
N PHE A 41 -9.09 16.60 -11.30
CA PHE A 41 -8.78 18.01 -11.50
C PHE A 41 -8.20 18.65 -10.22
N GLY A 42 -8.77 18.32 -9.06
CA GLY A 42 -8.25 18.77 -7.77
C GLY A 42 -6.88 18.17 -7.44
N TYR A 43 -6.66 16.90 -7.81
CA TYR A 43 -5.40 16.19 -7.61
C TYR A 43 -4.26 16.84 -8.40
N ASP A 44 -4.44 17.10 -9.70
CA ASP A 44 -3.40 17.73 -10.53
C ASP A 44 -2.95 19.08 -9.97
N GLN A 45 -3.91 19.95 -9.65
CA GLN A 45 -3.62 21.27 -9.09
C GLN A 45 -2.89 21.18 -7.75
N GLY A 46 -3.29 20.23 -6.89
CA GLY A 46 -2.65 20.01 -5.59
C GLY A 46 -1.24 19.45 -5.70
N VAL A 47 -1.04 18.44 -6.55
CA VAL A 47 0.26 17.76 -6.72
C VAL A 47 1.26 18.67 -7.43
N THR A 48 0.88 19.36 -8.50
CA THR A 48 1.77 20.29 -9.21
C THR A 48 2.33 21.34 -8.26
N GLY A 49 1.48 21.96 -7.43
CA GLY A 49 1.94 22.96 -6.45
C GLY A 49 2.96 22.41 -5.46
N GLY A 50 2.80 21.16 -5.03
CA GLY A 50 3.76 20.47 -4.16
C GLY A 50 5.06 20.09 -4.87
N VAL A 51 4.99 19.58 -6.10
CA VAL A 51 6.16 19.13 -6.87
C VAL A 51 7.11 20.29 -7.18
N LEU A 52 6.58 21.48 -7.50
CA LEU A 52 7.39 22.66 -7.81
C LEU A 52 8.30 23.14 -6.66
N VAL A 53 8.01 22.72 -5.43
CA VAL A 53 8.81 23.05 -4.23
C VAL A 53 9.63 21.87 -3.70
N MET A 54 9.54 20.68 -4.34
CA MET A 54 10.34 19.52 -3.94
C MET A 54 11.80 19.74 -4.31
N GLY A 55 12.71 19.50 -3.36
CA GLY A 55 14.14 19.66 -3.55
C GLY A 55 14.67 18.81 -4.71
N SER A 56 14.17 17.58 -4.86
CA SER A 56 14.51 16.70 -5.99
C SER A 56 14.10 17.29 -7.34
N PHE A 57 12.89 17.83 -7.45
CA PHE A 57 12.39 18.40 -8.69
C PHE A 57 13.17 19.68 -9.07
N ILE A 58 13.47 20.52 -8.07
CA ILE A 58 14.32 21.70 -8.24
C ILE A 58 15.72 21.30 -8.69
N GLY A 59 16.31 20.26 -8.10
CA GLY A 59 17.62 19.73 -8.47
C GLY A 59 17.68 19.27 -9.93
N ASP A 60 16.64 18.57 -10.41
CA ASP A 60 16.62 18.01 -11.75
C ASP A 60 16.24 19.05 -12.84
N TRP A 61 15.34 19.98 -12.53
CA TRP A 61 14.73 20.87 -13.54
C TRP A 61 15.15 22.35 -13.43
N CYS A 62 15.59 22.82 -12.26
CA CYS A 62 15.99 24.20 -12.04
C CYS A 62 17.51 24.36 -11.90
N VAL A 63 18.15 23.52 -11.09
CA VAL A 63 19.61 23.63 -10.83
C VAL A 63 20.38 23.28 -12.11
N GLY A 64 21.28 24.17 -12.52
CA GLY A 64 22.03 24.03 -13.78
C GLY A 64 21.25 24.45 -15.03
N TRP A 65 19.92 24.61 -14.96
CA TRP A 65 19.12 25.15 -16.05
C TRP A 65 19.53 26.59 -16.35
N HIS A 66 20.15 26.83 -17.51
CA HIS A 66 20.76 28.11 -17.86
C HIS A 66 21.74 28.67 -16.81
N GLY A 67 22.43 27.80 -16.05
CA GLY A 67 23.42 28.20 -15.05
C GLY A 67 22.83 28.70 -13.73
N GLN A 68 21.57 28.37 -13.43
CA GLN A 68 20.96 28.69 -12.13
C GLN A 68 21.59 27.86 -11.00
N THR A 69 21.76 28.50 -9.84
CA THR A 69 22.33 27.90 -8.63
C THR A 69 21.24 27.38 -7.69
N GLU A 70 21.59 26.42 -6.83
CA GLU A 70 20.68 25.81 -5.86
C GLU A 70 20.04 26.84 -4.91
N ASP A 71 20.80 27.86 -4.49
CA ASP A 71 20.30 28.94 -3.64
C ASP A 71 19.27 29.84 -4.35
N GLN A 72 19.40 30.01 -5.68
CA GLN A 72 18.46 30.80 -6.48
C GLN A 72 17.15 30.06 -6.70
N CYS A 73 17.22 28.74 -6.92
CA CYS A 73 16.04 27.91 -7.13
C CYS A 73 15.23 27.68 -5.84
N ASN A 74 15.89 27.73 -4.67
CA ASN A 74 15.25 27.65 -3.34
C ASN A 74 14.92 29.03 -2.74
N ALA A 75 15.07 30.11 -3.50
CA ALA A 75 14.78 31.46 -3.04
C ALA A 75 13.28 31.68 -2.76
N LYS A 76 12.96 32.72 -1.99
CA LYS A 76 11.56 33.13 -1.78
C LYS A 76 10.90 33.46 -3.13
N SER A 77 9.59 33.28 -3.23
CA SER A 77 8.81 33.43 -4.47
C SER A 77 8.99 34.78 -5.18
N THR A 78 9.33 35.84 -4.44
CA THR A 78 9.61 37.19 -4.96
C THR A 78 10.98 37.35 -5.61
N SER A 79 11.89 36.40 -5.37
CA SER A 79 13.30 36.42 -5.77
C SER A 79 13.68 35.21 -6.62
N LEU A 80 12.68 34.45 -7.11
CA LEU A 80 12.93 33.36 -8.04
C LEU A 80 13.44 33.90 -9.39
N PRO A 81 14.32 33.16 -10.08
CA PRO A 81 14.82 33.57 -11.39
C PRO A 81 13.68 33.71 -12.41
N ASP A 82 13.68 34.80 -13.18
CA ASP A 82 12.65 35.07 -14.21
C ASP A 82 12.47 33.88 -15.17
N ARG A 83 13.56 33.22 -15.56
CA ARG A 83 13.51 32.06 -16.47
C ARG A 83 12.84 30.83 -15.85
N TRP A 84 12.95 30.65 -14.53
CA TRP A 84 12.25 29.57 -13.82
C TRP A 84 10.75 29.89 -13.71
N ILE A 85 10.42 31.15 -13.45
CA ILE A 85 9.05 31.65 -13.48
C ILE A 85 8.45 31.46 -14.89
N ASP A 86 9.17 31.81 -15.95
CA ASP A 86 8.73 31.61 -17.33
C ASP A 86 8.44 30.13 -17.63
N TYR A 87 9.30 29.21 -17.18
CA TYR A 87 9.09 27.77 -17.34
C TYR A 87 7.79 27.31 -16.65
N THR A 88 7.63 27.64 -15.36
CA THR A 88 6.43 27.24 -14.59
C THR A 88 5.16 27.91 -15.12
N LEU A 89 5.28 29.11 -15.69
CA LEU A 89 4.19 29.83 -16.35
C LEU A 89 3.79 29.14 -17.66
N TRP A 90 4.76 28.81 -18.52
CA TRP A 90 4.49 28.05 -19.75
C TRP A 90 3.87 26.70 -19.48
N TYR A 91 4.33 25.98 -18.45
CA TYR A 91 3.73 24.73 -17.98
C TYR A 91 2.25 24.93 -17.58
N ASN A 92 1.95 25.94 -16.76
CA ASN A 92 0.56 26.21 -16.37
C ASN A 92 -0.30 26.65 -17.56
N MET A 93 0.28 27.39 -18.51
CA MET A 93 -0.44 27.81 -19.72
C MET A 93 -0.76 26.64 -20.63
N THR A 94 0.18 25.71 -20.88
CA THR A 94 -0.07 24.53 -21.72
C THR A 94 -1.13 23.61 -21.10
N TYR A 95 -1.13 23.45 -19.78
CA TYR A 95 -2.19 22.75 -19.05
C TYR A 95 -3.56 23.39 -19.30
N ASN A 96 -3.69 24.70 -19.08
CA ASN A 96 -4.96 25.42 -19.27
C ASN A 96 -5.44 25.39 -20.73
N ILE A 97 -4.52 25.52 -21.69
CA ILE A 97 -4.82 25.39 -23.12
C ILE A 97 -5.35 23.98 -23.41
N GLY A 98 -4.72 22.94 -22.86
CA GLY A 98 -5.21 21.56 -22.94
C GLY A 98 -6.63 21.41 -22.41
N CYS A 99 -6.95 22.02 -21.27
CA CYS A 99 -8.31 22.03 -20.71
C CYS A 99 -9.32 22.73 -21.62
N ILE A 100 -8.95 23.85 -22.27
CA ILE A 100 -9.82 24.58 -23.19
C ILE A 100 -10.20 23.69 -24.39
N PHE A 101 -9.21 23.11 -25.07
CA PHE A 101 -9.46 22.22 -26.20
C PHE A 101 -10.17 20.93 -25.77
N GLY A 102 -9.80 20.37 -24.62
CA GLY A 102 -10.43 19.20 -24.03
C GLY A 102 -11.91 19.42 -23.73
N ALA A 103 -12.29 20.60 -23.22
CA ALA A 103 -13.69 20.95 -22.96
C ALA A 103 -14.50 21.08 -24.26
N LEU A 104 -13.93 21.70 -25.30
CA LEU A 104 -14.57 21.87 -26.60
C LEU A 104 -14.80 20.53 -27.32
N ILE A 105 -13.77 19.69 -27.36
CA ILE A 105 -13.84 18.36 -27.99
C ILE A 105 -14.72 17.42 -27.15
N GLY A 106 -14.59 17.49 -25.82
CA GLY A 106 -15.32 16.64 -24.88
C GLY A 106 -16.84 16.78 -25.03
N GLY A 107 -17.36 18.00 -25.23
CA GLY A 107 -18.79 18.21 -25.51
C GLY A 107 -19.23 17.51 -26.80
N TRP A 108 -18.51 17.72 -27.90
CA TRP A 108 -18.82 17.11 -29.19
C TRP A 108 -18.75 15.57 -29.16
N VAL A 109 -17.73 15.00 -28.50
CA VAL A 109 -17.58 13.54 -28.35
C VAL A 109 -18.70 12.97 -27.46
N ALA A 110 -19.07 13.68 -26.39
CA ALA A 110 -20.14 13.26 -25.49
C ALA A 110 -21.49 13.19 -26.18
N ASP A 111 -21.78 14.13 -27.08
CA ASP A 111 -23.02 14.16 -27.83
C ASP A 111 -23.04 13.10 -28.94
N LYS A 112 -21.90 12.83 -29.59
CA LYS A 112 -21.82 11.89 -30.72
C LYS A 112 -21.69 10.42 -30.31
N PHE A 113 -20.90 10.12 -29.28
CA PHE A 113 -20.56 8.75 -28.86
C PHE A 113 -21.08 8.39 -27.46
N GLY A 114 -21.74 9.33 -26.79
CA GLY A 114 -22.26 9.16 -25.45
C GLY A 114 -21.26 9.52 -24.34
N ARG A 115 -21.81 9.93 -23.21
CA ARG A 115 -21.04 10.42 -22.05
C ARG A 115 -20.12 9.36 -21.44
N ARG A 116 -20.54 8.08 -21.41
CA ARG A 116 -19.74 6.98 -20.85
C ARG A 116 -18.44 6.75 -21.62
N VAL A 117 -18.51 6.74 -22.95
CA VAL A 117 -17.33 6.53 -23.82
C VAL A 117 -16.37 7.69 -23.67
N THR A 118 -16.90 8.91 -23.60
CA THR A 118 -16.11 10.14 -23.43
C THR A 118 -15.34 10.17 -22.11
N ILE A 119 -15.98 9.79 -20.99
CA ILE A 119 -15.32 9.71 -19.69
C ILE A 119 -14.20 8.65 -19.71
N PHE A 120 -14.45 7.49 -20.35
CA PHE A 120 -13.47 6.41 -20.41
C PHE A 120 -12.25 6.77 -21.27
N THR A 121 -12.45 7.36 -22.45
CA THR A 121 -11.33 7.77 -23.33
C THR A 121 -10.52 8.91 -22.72
N ALA A 122 -11.17 9.87 -22.05
CA ALA A 122 -10.48 10.93 -21.32
C ALA A 122 -9.63 10.35 -20.16
N GLY A 123 -10.18 9.39 -19.40
CA GLY A 123 -9.45 8.70 -18.34
C GLY A 123 -8.22 7.94 -18.84
N LEU A 124 -8.32 7.27 -20.00
CA LEU A 124 -7.16 6.59 -20.62
C LEU A 124 -6.06 7.58 -21.03
N LEU A 125 -6.42 8.69 -21.67
CA LEU A 125 -5.46 9.73 -22.04
C LEU A 125 -4.76 10.31 -20.81
N PHE A 126 -5.50 10.52 -19.72
CA PHE A 126 -4.95 10.97 -18.44
C PHE A 126 -3.95 9.95 -17.86
N CYS A 127 -4.28 8.66 -17.87
CA CYS A 127 -3.39 7.61 -17.38
C CYS A 127 -2.10 7.51 -18.21
N ILE A 128 -2.20 7.66 -19.53
CA ILE A 128 -1.03 7.64 -20.42
C ILE A 128 -0.13 8.85 -20.14
N GLY A 129 -0.71 10.05 -20.04
CA GLY A 129 0.06 11.27 -19.76
C GLY A 129 0.77 11.23 -18.41
N THR A 130 0.07 10.78 -17.36
CA THR A 130 0.65 10.63 -16.02
C THR A 130 1.75 9.56 -15.97
N SER A 131 1.59 8.46 -16.72
CA SER A 131 2.62 7.41 -16.82
C SER A 131 3.86 7.93 -17.56
N TRP A 132 3.68 8.71 -18.62
CA TRP A 132 4.79 9.31 -19.37
C TRP A 132 5.61 10.25 -18.49
N MET A 133 4.93 11.15 -17.76
CA MET A 133 5.59 12.08 -16.83
C MET A 133 6.39 11.33 -15.75
N ALA A 134 5.95 10.13 -15.35
CA ALA A 134 6.66 9.31 -14.39
C ALA A 134 7.91 8.60 -14.98
N GLU A 135 8.03 8.50 -16.31
CA GLU A 135 9.13 7.82 -17.01
C GLU A 135 10.27 8.76 -17.43
N GLU A 136 10.10 10.09 -17.37
CA GLU A 136 11.14 11.06 -17.81
C GLU A 136 12.35 11.17 -16.87
N GLY A 137 12.33 10.56 -15.68
CA GLY A 137 13.54 10.39 -14.86
C GLY A 137 14.40 9.26 -15.43
N GLU A 138 15.73 9.47 -15.58
CA GLU A 138 16.64 8.46 -16.12
C GLU A 138 16.39 7.08 -15.45
N PRO A 139 15.88 6.07 -16.18
CA PRO A 139 15.43 4.84 -15.55
C PRO A 139 16.64 3.99 -15.18
N ALA A 140 17.04 4.09 -13.90
CA ALA A 140 18.11 3.32 -13.29
C ALA A 140 18.18 1.87 -13.81
N GLY A 141 19.27 1.47 -14.44
CA GLY A 141 19.40 0.14 -15.05
C GLY A 141 19.27 -0.99 -14.02
N TRP A 142 18.90 -2.21 -14.44
CA TRP A 142 18.89 -3.39 -13.53
C TRP A 142 20.24 -3.64 -12.85
N LYS A 143 21.35 -3.17 -13.44
CA LYS A 143 22.70 -3.23 -12.88
C LYS A 143 22.88 -2.32 -11.65
N GLU A 144 22.12 -1.24 -11.54
CA GLU A 144 22.20 -0.33 -10.39
C GLU A 144 21.67 -0.98 -9.10
N LEU A 145 20.75 -1.95 -9.23
CA LEU A 145 20.30 -2.77 -8.10
C LEU A 145 21.42 -3.62 -7.49
N LEU A 146 22.47 -3.94 -8.26
CA LEU A 146 23.61 -4.74 -7.79
C LEU A 146 24.63 -3.89 -7.02
N GLN A 147 24.45 -2.56 -6.95
CA GLN A 147 25.31 -1.73 -6.13
C GLN A 147 25.22 -2.16 -4.65
N PRO A 148 26.35 -2.25 -3.91
CA PRO A 148 26.36 -2.84 -2.57
C PRO A 148 25.44 -2.17 -1.54
N SER A 149 25.13 -0.89 -1.69
CA SER A 149 24.19 -0.16 -0.82
C SER A 149 22.73 -0.57 -1.10
N ILE A 150 22.33 -0.55 -2.38
CA ILE A 150 20.97 -0.88 -2.85
C ILE A 150 20.72 -2.38 -2.72
N LEU A 151 21.71 -3.22 -3.03
CA LEU A 151 21.61 -4.67 -2.91
C LEU A 151 21.26 -5.11 -1.48
N ARG A 152 21.84 -4.47 -0.46
CA ARG A 152 21.46 -4.73 0.94
C ARG A 152 20.00 -4.41 1.21
N ARG A 153 19.49 -3.30 0.67
CA ARG A 153 18.07 -2.92 0.80
C ARG A 153 17.16 -3.90 0.07
N VAL A 154 17.57 -4.34 -1.13
CA VAL A 154 16.88 -5.36 -1.93
C VAL A 154 16.78 -6.67 -1.17
N LEU A 155 17.90 -7.14 -0.60
CA LEU A 155 17.92 -8.36 0.20
C LEU A 155 17.05 -8.26 1.45
N ILE A 156 17.02 -7.09 2.12
CA ILE A 156 16.14 -6.86 3.28
C ILE A 156 14.67 -6.93 2.85
N ALA A 157 14.27 -6.25 1.77
CA ALA A 157 12.90 -6.28 1.27
C ALA A 157 12.47 -7.68 0.83
N MET A 158 13.32 -8.39 0.09
CA MET A 158 13.06 -9.77 -0.33
C MET A 158 12.92 -10.69 0.88
N ALA A 159 13.83 -10.60 1.86
CA ALA A 159 13.76 -11.41 3.07
C ALA A 159 12.50 -11.09 3.89
N LEU A 160 12.10 -9.82 4.01
CA LEU A 160 10.87 -9.43 4.68
C LEU A 160 9.63 -10.06 4.02
N GLN A 161 9.56 -10.01 2.69
CA GLN A 161 8.47 -10.62 1.91
C GLN A 161 8.44 -12.15 2.02
N VAL A 162 9.61 -12.81 2.01
CA VAL A 162 9.72 -14.25 2.22
C VAL A 162 9.30 -14.63 3.64
N LEU A 163 9.73 -13.86 4.64
CA LEU A 163 9.37 -14.08 6.04
C LEU A 163 7.89 -13.83 6.31
N GLN A 164 7.25 -12.87 5.63
CA GLN A 164 5.80 -12.68 5.69
C GLN A 164 5.07 -13.96 5.31
N GLN A 165 5.46 -14.60 4.21
CA GLN A 165 4.86 -15.87 3.77
C GLN A 165 5.21 -17.03 4.70
N ALA A 166 6.43 -17.04 5.24
CA ALA A 166 6.89 -18.06 6.20
C ALA A 166 6.13 -18.07 7.53
N THR A 167 5.36 -17.02 7.85
CA THR A 167 4.45 -17.01 9.01
C THR A 167 3.34 -18.06 8.91
N GLY A 168 3.07 -18.60 7.71
CA GLY A 168 2.04 -19.63 7.52
C GLY A 168 0.62 -19.08 7.32
N ILE A 169 0.46 -17.76 7.15
CA ILE A 169 -0.86 -17.13 6.95
C ILE A 169 -1.61 -17.70 5.73
N ASN A 170 -0.92 -17.92 4.61
CA ASN A 170 -1.52 -18.43 3.38
C ASN A 170 -2.00 -19.88 3.52
N PRO A 171 -1.19 -20.82 4.05
CA PRO A 171 -1.68 -22.15 4.41
C PRO A 171 -2.87 -22.14 5.38
N MET A 172 -2.89 -21.24 6.37
CA MET A 172 -4.02 -21.14 7.31
C MET A 172 -5.31 -20.73 6.62
N PHE A 173 -5.30 -19.77 5.69
CA PHE A 173 -6.50 -19.41 4.93
C PHE A 173 -6.89 -20.45 3.88
N THR A 174 -5.92 -21.14 3.28
CA THR A 174 -6.16 -22.11 2.21
C THR A 174 -6.68 -23.45 2.76
N TYR A 175 -6.12 -23.91 3.87
CA TYR A 175 -6.39 -25.24 4.45
C TYR A 175 -7.10 -25.18 5.80
N GLY A 176 -7.29 -23.99 6.38
CA GLY A 176 -7.96 -23.82 7.67
C GLY A 176 -9.34 -24.46 7.69
N GLY A 177 -10.11 -24.37 6.60
CA GLY A 177 -11.42 -25.03 6.51
C GLY A 177 -11.35 -26.56 6.67
N LEU A 178 -10.28 -27.20 6.20
CA LEU A 178 -10.05 -28.63 6.39
C LEU A 178 -9.61 -28.92 7.83
N ILE A 179 -8.61 -28.17 8.32
CA ILE A 179 -8.07 -28.31 9.67
C ILE A 179 -9.17 -28.14 10.73
N PHE A 180 -10.04 -27.13 10.60
CA PHE A 180 -11.09 -26.86 11.57
C PHE A 180 -12.33 -27.73 11.39
N LYS A 181 -12.56 -28.29 10.19
CA LYS A 181 -13.60 -29.29 10.00
C LYS A 181 -13.28 -30.56 10.79
N ASP A 182 -12.02 -30.99 10.77
CA ASP A 182 -11.60 -32.22 11.46
C ASP A 182 -11.56 -32.03 12.99
N VAL A 183 -11.41 -30.79 13.49
CA VAL A 183 -11.30 -30.49 14.91
C VAL A 183 -12.64 -30.09 15.57
N VAL A 184 -13.49 -29.33 14.87
CA VAL A 184 -14.75 -28.76 15.44
C VAL A 184 -16.00 -29.27 14.73
N GLY A 185 -15.87 -29.97 13.60
CA GLY A 185 -16.99 -30.44 12.78
C GLY A 185 -17.57 -29.36 11.85
N ASP A 186 -17.45 -28.07 12.21
CA ASP A 186 -17.89 -26.93 11.39
C ASP A 186 -16.71 -26.04 10.96
N GLY A 187 -16.04 -26.47 9.88
CA GLY A 187 -14.92 -25.73 9.29
C GLY A 187 -15.33 -24.40 8.65
N ILE A 188 -16.59 -24.27 8.18
CA ILE A 188 -17.06 -23.05 7.49
C ILE A 188 -17.23 -21.91 8.49
N LEU A 189 -17.89 -22.18 9.63
CA LEU A 189 -18.05 -21.19 10.68
C LEU A 189 -16.70 -20.72 11.23
N SER A 190 -15.75 -21.66 11.37
CA SER A 190 -14.39 -21.36 11.84
C SER A 190 -13.63 -20.43 10.89
N VAL A 191 -13.65 -20.71 9.58
CA VAL A 191 -13.02 -19.84 8.57
C VAL A 191 -13.70 -18.47 8.52
N LEU A 192 -15.04 -18.41 8.63
CA LEU A 192 -15.78 -17.15 8.68
C LEU A 192 -15.33 -16.27 9.85
N ILE A 193 -15.18 -16.85 11.04
CA ILE A 193 -14.68 -16.14 12.22
C ILE A 193 -13.28 -15.56 11.96
N LEU A 194 -12.37 -16.38 11.40
CA LEU A 194 -11.01 -15.94 11.08
C LEU A 194 -10.99 -14.81 10.04
N SER A 195 -11.85 -14.88 9.01
CA SER A 195 -12.00 -13.83 8.01
C SER A 195 -12.54 -12.53 8.59
N ILE A 196 -13.51 -12.60 9.52
CA ILE A 196 -14.04 -11.42 10.22
C ILE A 196 -12.94 -10.78 11.06
N VAL A 197 -12.18 -11.57 11.82
CA VAL A 197 -11.06 -11.07 12.63
C VAL A 197 -10.02 -10.40 11.74
N ASN A 198 -9.65 -11.02 10.62
CA ASN A 198 -8.75 -10.43 9.64
C ASN A 198 -9.26 -9.07 9.15
N PHE A 199 -10.52 -8.99 8.69
CA PHE A 199 -11.10 -7.75 8.20
C PHE A 199 -11.10 -6.64 9.27
N VAL A 200 -11.65 -6.92 10.46
CA VAL A 200 -11.76 -5.92 11.54
C VAL A 200 -10.39 -5.44 12.01
N SER A 201 -9.40 -6.34 12.07
CA SER A 201 -8.05 -6.01 12.51
C SER A 201 -7.27 -5.10 11.53
N THR A 202 -7.66 -5.01 10.25
CA THR A 202 -7.06 -4.05 9.32
C THR A 202 -7.40 -2.59 9.64
N ILE A 203 -8.53 -2.33 10.32
CA ILE A 203 -8.96 -0.97 10.70
C ILE A 203 -7.95 -0.30 11.65
N PRO A 204 -7.59 -0.88 12.81
CA PRO A 204 -6.55 -0.30 13.66
C PRO A 204 -5.18 -0.28 12.99
N ALA A 205 -4.89 -1.22 12.08
CA ALA A 205 -3.64 -1.25 11.33
C ALA A 205 -3.41 0.06 10.55
N MET A 206 -4.44 0.58 9.88
CA MET A 206 -4.36 1.85 9.14
C MET A 206 -3.94 3.03 10.03
N ARG A 207 -4.42 3.08 11.28
CA ARG A 207 -4.05 4.15 12.22
C ARG A 207 -2.70 3.90 12.88
N TRP A 208 -2.36 2.65 13.15
CA TRP A 208 -1.17 2.29 13.90
C TRP A 208 0.12 2.40 13.08
N VAL A 209 0.06 2.11 11.77
CA VAL A 209 1.22 2.19 10.87
C VAL A 209 1.92 3.55 10.96
N ASP A 210 1.15 4.63 11.03
CA ASP A 210 1.69 5.99 11.09
C ASP A 210 2.00 6.49 12.51
N THR A 211 1.37 5.91 13.53
CA THR A 211 1.56 6.34 14.93
C THR A 211 2.68 5.61 15.67
N PHE A 212 2.78 4.28 15.56
CA PHE A 212 3.78 3.49 16.29
C PHE A 212 5.11 3.32 15.54
N GLY A 213 5.11 3.50 14.22
CA GLY A 213 6.28 3.25 13.38
C GLY A 213 6.36 1.80 12.89
N ARG A 214 7.04 1.59 11.76
CA ARG A 214 6.96 0.34 10.99
C ARG A 214 7.72 -0.79 11.70
N ARG A 215 8.90 -0.50 12.24
CA ARG A 215 9.74 -1.52 12.94
C ARG A 215 9.09 -2.01 14.22
N GLN A 216 8.55 -1.09 15.03
CA GLN A 216 7.88 -1.46 16.29
C GLN A 216 6.65 -2.33 16.04
N LEU A 217 5.84 -2.00 15.03
CA LEU A 217 4.69 -2.82 14.65
C LEU A 217 5.07 -4.23 14.22
N LEU A 218 6.11 -4.38 13.40
CA LEU A 218 6.60 -5.70 12.99
C LEU A 218 7.08 -6.53 14.19
N LEU A 219 7.75 -5.91 15.18
CA LEU A 219 8.20 -6.61 16.38
C LEU A 219 7.05 -7.02 17.30
N ILE A 220 6.10 -6.11 17.56
CA ILE A 220 4.89 -6.41 18.35
C ILE A 220 4.09 -7.54 17.68
N GLY A 221 3.93 -7.45 16.37
CA GLY A 221 3.30 -8.46 15.54
C GLY A 221 3.99 -9.82 15.64
N ALA A 222 5.32 -9.85 15.53
CA ALA A 222 6.10 -11.10 15.62
C ALA A 222 5.90 -11.78 16.98
N VAL A 223 5.95 -11.03 18.08
CA VAL A 223 5.69 -11.57 19.43
C VAL A 223 4.26 -12.11 19.53
N GLY A 224 3.26 -11.36 19.06
CA GLY A 224 1.86 -11.78 19.09
C GLY A 224 1.58 -13.02 18.24
N MET A 225 2.20 -13.13 17.07
CA MET A 225 2.09 -14.32 16.21
C MET A 225 2.72 -15.55 16.84
N VAL A 226 3.89 -15.41 17.48
CA VAL A 226 4.54 -16.50 18.23
C VAL A 226 3.61 -17.00 19.35
N LEU A 227 3.02 -16.09 20.13
CA LEU A 227 2.07 -16.47 21.18
C LEU A 227 0.85 -17.22 20.62
N GLY A 228 0.28 -16.75 19.50
CA GLY A 228 -0.83 -17.42 18.83
C GLY A 228 -0.48 -18.85 18.38
N HIS A 229 0.67 -19.03 17.74
CA HIS A 229 1.13 -20.36 17.29
C HIS A 229 1.48 -21.29 18.46
N VAL A 230 2.08 -20.78 19.53
CA VAL A 230 2.40 -21.58 20.72
C VAL A 230 1.13 -22.05 21.41
N VAL A 231 0.13 -21.18 21.59
CA VAL A 231 -1.16 -21.55 22.20
C VAL A 231 -1.86 -22.61 21.35
N SER A 232 -1.97 -22.40 20.04
CA SER A 232 -2.58 -23.38 19.14
C SER A 232 -1.79 -24.70 19.11
N GLY A 233 -0.46 -24.65 19.05
CA GLY A 233 0.41 -25.83 19.02
C GLY A 233 0.34 -26.66 20.30
N ILE A 234 0.36 -26.01 21.47
CA ILE A 234 0.22 -26.71 22.77
C ILE A 234 -1.17 -27.32 22.90
N ALA A 235 -2.24 -26.58 22.56
CA ALA A 235 -3.61 -27.10 22.60
C ALA A 235 -3.75 -28.37 21.75
N PHE A 236 -3.18 -28.36 20.54
CA PHE A 236 -3.11 -29.50 19.65
C PHE A 236 -2.31 -30.69 20.23
N THR A 237 -1.19 -30.46 20.93
CA THR A 237 -0.40 -31.53 21.56
C THR A 237 -1.04 -32.17 22.79
N VAL A 238 -1.78 -31.38 23.58
CA VAL A 238 -2.33 -31.84 24.87
C VAL A 238 -3.71 -32.46 24.69
N SER A 239 -4.48 -31.99 23.71
CA SER A 239 -5.90 -32.33 23.59
C SER A 239 -6.25 -33.23 22.43
N CYS A 240 -5.33 -33.49 21.50
CA CYS A 240 -5.60 -34.32 20.33
C CYS A 240 -4.58 -35.45 20.26
N ASP A 241 -5.04 -36.69 20.10
CA ASP A 241 -4.18 -37.79 19.67
C ASP A 241 -3.83 -37.47 18.22
N GLY A 242 -2.57 -37.11 17.95
CA GLY A 242 -2.11 -36.64 16.64
C GLY A 242 -2.12 -37.72 15.53
N ASN A 243 -3.17 -38.51 15.40
CA ASN A 243 -3.37 -39.37 14.26
C ASN A 243 -4.00 -38.59 13.10
N THR A 244 -3.51 -38.87 11.89
CA THR A 244 -3.93 -38.21 10.64
C THR A 244 -5.35 -38.56 10.19
N ASP A 245 -5.97 -39.57 10.79
CA ASP A 245 -7.25 -40.13 10.34
C ASP A 245 -8.45 -39.73 11.21
N ASP A 246 -8.24 -39.39 12.48
CA ASP A 246 -9.26 -38.82 13.37
C ASP A 246 -8.58 -38.17 14.59
N SER A 247 -8.69 -36.85 14.74
CA SER A 247 -7.92 -36.10 15.75
C SER A 247 -8.43 -36.31 17.18
N GLY A 248 -9.61 -36.91 17.35
CA GLY A 248 -10.19 -37.26 18.65
C GLY A 248 -10.30 -36.10 19.65
N CYS A 249 -10.25 -34.85 19.18
CA CYS A 249 -10.12 -33.69 20.06
C CYS A 249 -11.45 -33.42 20.79
N PRO A 250 -11.43 -33.12 22.10
CA PRO A 250 -12.57 -32.52 22.77
C PRO A 250 -12.98 -31.22 22.07
N THR A 251 -14.28 -30.97 21.91
CA THR A 251 -14.79 -29.73 21.29
C THR A 251 -14.25 -28.46 21.96
N THR A 252 -13.97 -28.51 23.27
CA THR A 252 -13.32 -27.42 24.02
C THR A 252 -11.92 -27.08 23.50
N ALA A 253 -11.14 -28.08 23.09
CA ALA A 253 -9.80 -27.86 22.55
C ALA A 253 -9.85 -27.21 21.16
N GLY A 254 -10.83 -27.59 20.35
CA GLY A 254 -11.06 -26.97 19.05
C GLY A 254 -11.34 -25.48 19.13
N TYR A 255 -12.16 -25.04 20.08
CA TYR A 255 -12.38 -23.60 20.30
C TYR A 255 -11.11 -22.87 20.74
N ILE A 256 -10.27 -23.48 21.58
CA ILE A 256 -8.99 -22.88 22.01
C ILE A 256 -8.06 -22.67 20.80
N ILE A 257 -7.98 -23.65 19.90
CA ILE A 257 -7.18 -23.56 18.67
C ILE A 257 -7.71 -22.46 17.74
N ILE A 258 -9.04 -22.34 17.60
CA ILE A 258 -9.64 -21.25 16.82
C ILE A 258 -9.29 -19.89 17.41
N VAL A 259 -9.40 -19.74 18.74
CA VAL A 259 -9.07 -18.49 19.43
C VAL A 259 -7.56 -18.16 19.31
N GLY A 260 -6.69 -19.15 19.47
CA GLY A 260 -5.24 -18.98 19.28
C GLY A 260 -4.88 -18.59 17.84
N THR A 261 -5.54 -19.21 16.85
CA THR A 261 -5.34 -18.89 15.43
C THR A 261 -5.92 -17.52 15.08
N ALA A 262 -7.07 -17.15 15.64
CA ALA A 262 -7.65 -15.81 15.51
C ALA A 262 -6.72 -14.74 16.10
N PHE A 263 -6.10 -15.02 17.25
CA PHE A 263 -5.11 -14.12 17.85
C PHE A 263 -3.86 -13.98 16.97
N PHE A 264 -3.37 -15.07 16.37
CA PHE A 264 -2.32 -15.03 15.36
C PHE A 264 -2.71 -14.13 14.18
N ILE A 265 -3.88 -14.34 13.57
CA ILE A 265 -4.36 -13.57 12.42
C ILE A 265 -4.51 -12.10 12.76
N PHE A 266 -5.07 -11.78 13.93
CA PHE A 266 -5.17 -10.41 14.41
C PHE A 266 -3.80 -9.73 14.45
N ASN A 267 -2.80 -10.38 15.05
CA ASN A 267 -1.45 -9.83 15.14
C ASN A 267 -0.78 -9.70 13.78
N PHE A 268 -0.96 -10.68 12.89
CA PHE A 268 -0.48 -10.60 11.51
C PHE A 268 -1.08 -9.39 10.78
N ALA A 269 -2.40 -9.24 10.81
CA ALA A 269 -3.13 -8.24 10.04
C ALA A 269 -2.91 -6.79 10.54
N ILE A 270 -2.65 -6.58 11.84
CA ILE A 270 -2.27 -5.24 12.34
C ILE A 270 -0.84 -4.84 11.98
N SER A 271 0.02 -5.78 11.59
CA SER A 271 1.46 -5.55 11.45
C SER A 271 2.03 -6.09 10.13
N TRP A 272 2.40 -7.36 10.07
CA TRP A 272 3.05 -8.03 8.94
C TRP A 272 2.19 -8.04 7.66
N GLY A 273 0.87 -7.91 7.78
CA GLY A 273 -0.04 -7.72 6.65
C GLY A 273 0.31 -6.46 5.86
N PRO A 274 0.00 -5.24 6.35
CA PRO A 274 0.25 -3.99 5.62
C PRO A 274 1.73 -3.59 5.61
N VAL A 275 2.47 -3.76 6.71
CA VAL A 275 3.82 -3.21 6.83
C VAL A 275 4.81 -3.87 5.86
N CYS A 276 4.65 -5.17 5.56
CA CYS A 276 5.53 -5.84 4.59
C CYS A 276 5.37 -5.36 3.15
N TRP A 277 4.26 -4.68 2.82
CA TRP A 277 4.06 -4.05 1.51
C TRP A 277 4.48 -2.58 1.50
N ILE A 278 4.30 -1.88 2.62
CA ILE A 278 4.68 -0.47 2.77
C ILE A 278 6.20 -0.34 2.88
N TYR A 279 6.84 -1.18 3.70
CA TYR A 279 8.26 -1.06 4.02
C TYR A 279 9.18 -1.19 2.78
N PRO A 280 9.01 -2.14 1.85
CA PRO A 280 9.76 -2.16 0.60
C PRO A 280 9.60 -0.88 -0.23
N ALA A 281 8.40 -0.27 -0.26
CA ALA A 281 8.18 0.97 -0.99
C ALA A 281 8.87 2.18 -0.33
N GLU A 282 9.11 2.13 0.97
CA GLU A 282 9.74 3.20 1.78
C GLU A 282 11.26 3.08 1.92
N ILE A 283 11.92 1.98 1.53
CA ILE A 283 13.39 1.86 1.70
C ILE A 283 14.19 2.17 0.43
N PHE A 284 13.54 2.19 -0.73
CA PHE A 284 14.22 2.39 -2.01
C PHE A 284 14.14 3.85 -2.48
N PRO A 285 15.26 4.39 -3.02
CA PRO A 285 15.24 5.68 -3.69
C PRO A 285 14.36 5.62 -4.94
N LEU A 286 13.78 6.77 -5.31
CA LEU A 286 12.71 6.87 -6.31
C LEU A 286 13.11 6.25 -7.67
N ASN A 287 14.36 6.44 -8.08
CA ASN A 287 14.91 5.96 -9.36
C ASN A 287 14.88 4.43 -9.54
N VAL A 288 15.14 3.64 -8.48
CA VAL A 288 15.19 2.17 -8.54
C VAL A 288 13.97 1.50 -7.89
N ARG A 289 13.10 2.27 -7.23
CA ARG A 289 12.01 1.76 -6.38
C ARG A 289 11.11 0.77 -7.10
N ALA A 290 10.61 1.12 -8.29
CA ALA A 290 9.68 0.26 -9.02
C ALA A 290 10.29 -1.14 -9.29
N LYS A 291 11.54 -1.17 -9.78
CA LYS A 291 12.27 -2.42 -10.07
C LYS A 291 12.56 -3.21 -8.79
N ALA A 292 13.01 -2.54 -7.73
CA ALA A 292 13.34 -3.20 -6.46
C ALA A 292 12.11 -3.75 -5.74
N VAL A 293 10.99 -3.01 -5.72
CA VAL A 293 9.71 -3.48 -5.17
C VAL A 293 9.21 -4.69 -5.97
N SER A 294 9.30 -4.66 -7.31
CA SER A 294 8.88 -5.80 -8.14
C SER A 294 9.65 -7.09 -7.79
N LEU A 295 10.95 -6.99 -7.51
CA LEU A 295 11.78 -8.13 -7.11
C LEU A 295 11.40 -8.65 -5.71
N SER A 296 11.08 -7.75 -4.78
CA SER A 296 10.57 -8.15 -3.46
C SER A 296 9.21 -8.85 -3.55
N THR A 297 8.31 -8.36 -4.41
CA THR A 297 7.00 -8.96 -4.68
C THR A 297 7.14 -10.33 -5.34
N MET A 298 8.09 -10.49 -6.28
CA MET A 298 8.40 -11.79 -6.86
C MET A 298 8.85 -12.79 -5.78
N ALA A 299 9.71 -12.38 -4.85
CA ALA A 299 10.14 -13.22 -3.73
C ALA A 299 8.96 -13.63 -2.83
N ASN A 300 7.99 -12.72 -2.61
CA ASN A 300 6.74 -13.02 -1.91
C ASN A 300 5.99 -14.17 -2.59
N TRP A 301 5.69 -14.05 -3.88
CA TRP A 301 4.90 -15.06 -4.60
C TRP A 301 5.62 -16.39 -4.77
N ILE A 302 6.95 -16.38 -4.92
CA ILE A 302 7.76 -17.61 -4.91
C ILE A 302 7.59 -18.33 -3.57
N MET A 303 7.75 -17.61 -2.45
CA MET A 303 7.58 -18.22 -1.14
C MET A 303 6.14 -18.64 -0.87
N GLY A 304 5.15 -17.84 -1.29
CA GLY A 304 3.73 -18.22 -1.24
C GLY A 304 3.45 -19.52 -1.99
N THR A 305 4.08 -19.71 -3.16
CA THR A 305 4.02 -20.96 -3.92
C THR A 305 4.66 -22.12 -3.16
N CYS A 306 5.82 -21.91 -2.53
CA CYS A 306 6.44 -22.92 -1.68
C CYS A 306 5.55 -23.30 -0.49
N MET A 307 4.84 -22.33 0.11
CA MET A 307 3.97 -22.56 1.25
C MET A 307 2.72 -23.40 0.92
N THR A 308 2.27 -23.44 -0.33
CA THR A 308 1.17 -24.37 -0.71
C THR A 308 1.57 -25.84 -0.59
N TRP A 309 2.88 -26.14 -0.66
CA TRP A 309 3.40 -27.50 -0.51
C TRP A 309 3.54 -27.94 0.94
N VAL A 310 3.31 -27.05 1.92
CA VAL A 310 3.48 -27.34 3.35
C VAL A 310 2.57 -28.49 3.83
N VAL A 311 1.41 -28.70 3.18
CA VAL A 311 0.48 -29.79 3.51
C VAL A 311 1.09 -31.17 3.28
N LYS A 312 2.06 -31.30 2.36
CA LYS A 312 2.78 -32.57 2.15
C LYS A 312 3.69 -32.94 3.33
N ILE A 313 3.96 -32.00 4.23
CA ILE A 313 4.76 -32.21 5.45
C ILE A 313 3.86 -32.66 6.61
N PHE A 314 2.52 -32.53 6.49
CA PHE A 314 1.59 -32.89 7.57
C PHE A 314 1.70 -34.36 7.99
N PRO A 315 1.87 -35.34 7.07
CA PRO A 315 2.03 -36.75 7.46
C PRO A 315 3.35 -37.07 8.18
N SER A 316 4.40 -36.26 8.00
CA SER A 316 5.72 -36.52 8.59
C SER A 316 5.97 -35.74 9.89
N LEU A 317 5.43 -34.53 10.01
CA LEU A 317 5.62 -33.65 11.17
C LEU A 317 4.40 -33.59 12.09
N ASN A 318 3.27 -34.16 11.68
CA ASN A 318 1.96 -34.00 12.33
C ASN A 318 1.46 -32.55 12.30
N ILE A 319 0.15 -32.32 12.48
CA ILE A 319 -0.43 -30.96 12.46
C ILE A 319 0.23 -30.08 13.53
N ASN A 320 0.50 -30.67 14.70
CA ASN A 320 1.13 -30.00 15.84
C ASN A 320 2.53 -29.49 15.49
N GLY A 321 3.33 -30.29 14.78
CA GLY A 321 4.68 -29.91 14.37
C GLY A 321 4.67 -28.73 13.41
N VAL A 322 3.64 -28.59 12.57
CA VAL A 322 3.52 -27.48 11.63
C VAL A 322 3.28 -26.15 12.35
N PHE A 323 2.44 -26.14 13.41
CA PHE A 323 2.27 -24.96 14.26
C PHE A 323 3.58 -24.55 14.95
N PHE A 324 4.37 -25.52 15.42
CA PHE A 324 5.71 -25.23 15.99
C PHE A 324 6.72 -24.78 14.93
N LEU A 325 6.63 -25.29 13.71
CA LEU A 325 7.45 -24.83 12.58
C LEU A 325 7.14 -23.36 12.27
N PHE A 326 5.87 -22.97 12.19
CA PHE A 326 5.47 -21.57 12.00
C PHE A 326 5.82 -20.68 13.20
N CYS A 327 5.78 -21.20 14.41
CA CYS A 327 6.31 -20.50 15.58
C CYS A 327 7.81 -20.21 15.40
N GLY A 328 8.60 -21.20 14.99
CA GLY A 328 10.03 -21.04 14.73
C GLY A 328 10.33 -20.01 13.65
N THR A 329 9.59 -20.02 12.54
CA THR A 329 9.75 -19.01 11.47
C THR A 329 9.33 -17.61 11.92
N CYS A 330 8.31 -17.47 12.78
CA CYS A 330 7.92 -16.19 13.37
C CYS A 330 8.97 -15.66 14.37
N VAL A 331 9.66 -16.53 15.11
CA VAL A 331 10.79 -16.10 15.95
C VAL A 331 11.94 -15.59 15.07
N VAL A 332 12.29 -16.33 14.02
CA VAL A 332 13.32 -15.91 13.05
C VAL A 332 12.95 -14.57 12.41
N SER A 333 11.66 -14.38 12.08
CA SER A 333 11.18 -13.12 11.49
C SER A 333 11.31 -11.94 12.45
N GLY A 334 10.99 -12.13 13.73
CA GLY A 334 11.20 -11.12 14.77
C GLY A 334 12.68 -10.77 14.99
N VAL A 335 13.56 -11.78 15.04
CA VAL A 335 15.02 -11.59 15.16
C VAL A 335 15.58 -10.84 13.95
N PHE A 336 15.13 -11.20 12.75
CA PHE A 336 15.51 -10.52 11.51
C PHE A 336 15.14 -9.03 11.55
N VAL A 337 13.89 -8.70 11.92
CA VAL A 337 13.43 -7.31 12.02
C VAL A 337 14.22 -6.54 13.09
N TYR A 338 14.57 -7.19 14.21
CA TYR A 338 15.32 -6.53 15.27
C TYR A 338 16.72 -6.09 14.83
N PHE A 339 17.46 -6.94 14.09
CA PHE A 339 18.85 -6.68 13.71
C PHE A 339 19.03 -5.97 12.36
N LEU A 340 18.17 -6.25 11.37
CA LEU A 340 18.41 -5.86 9.97
C LEU A 340 17.48 -4.76 9.46
N CYS A 341 16.31 -4.55 10.07
CA CYS A 341 15.36 -3.52 9.65
C CYS A 341 15.53 -2.23 10.49
N PRO A 342 16.06 -1.12 9.92
CA PRO A 342 16.02 0.18 10.57
C PRO A 342 14.59 0.75 10.63
N GLU A 343 14.38 1.76 11.48
CA GLU A 343 13.09 2.46 11.56
C GLU A 343 12.96 3.47 10.40
N THR A 344 11.83 3.43 9.68
CA THR A 344 11.54 4.31 8.54
C THR A 344 10.56 5.44 8.89
N LYS A 345 10.01 5.46 10.11
CA LYS A 345 9.03 6.46 10.54
C LYS A 345 9.58 7.90 10.43
N GLY A 346 8.88 8.73 9.65
CA GLY A 346 9.07 10.18 9.61
C GLY A 346 10.30 10.67 8.83
N ILE A 347 10.88 9.81 7.98
CA ILE A 347 11.98 10.17 7.09
C ILE A 347 11.38 10.46 5.70
N LEU A 348 11.72 11.61 5.11
CA LEU A 348 11.34 11.94 3.74
C LEU A 348 11.97 10.94 2.77
N LEU A 349 11.26 10.61 1.70
CA LEU A 349 11.68 9.58 0.74
C LEU A 349 13.01 9.91 0.03
N GLU A 350 13.43 11.17 0.05
CA GLU A 350 14.71 11.66 -0.47
C GLU A 350 15.88 11.42 0.51
N ASP A 351 15.63 11.43 1.82
CA ASP A 351 16.65 11.31 2.87
C ASP A 351 16.93 9.87 3.32
N ILE A 352 16.25 8.88 2.74
CA ILE A 352 16.42 7.46 3.10
C ILE A 352 17.87 7.00 2.89
N GLU A 353 18.60 7.64 1.96
CA GLU A 353 20.00 7.31 1.70
C GLU A 353 20.90 7.48 2.92
N ALA A 354 20.65 8.51 3.73
CA ALA A 354 21.40 8.80 4.95
C ALA A 354 21.26 7.70 6.03
N LEU A 355 20.14 6.95 6.02
CA LEU A 355 19.88 5.87 7.00
C LEU A 355 20.79 4.66 6.80
N PHE A 356 21.25 4.43 5.56
CA PHE A 356 22.07 3.28 5.19
C PHE A 356 23.56 3.62 5.00
N ASP A 357 23.92 4.89 5.10
CA ASP A 357 25.29 5.35 4.95
C ASP A 357 26.12 5.14 6.22
N ARG A 358 27.24 4.40 6.10
CA ARG A 358 28.06 4.00 7.26
C ARG A 358 28.68 5.18 8.03
N SER A 359 28.76 6.37 7.42
CA SER A 359 29.29 7.57 8.08
C SER A 359 28.35 8.09 9.19
N TYR A 360 27.04 7.84 9.09
CA TYR A 360 26.05 8.31 10.07
C TYR A 360 26.00 7.48 11.37
N LYS A 361 26.57 6.26 11.36
CA LYS A 361 26.61 5.35 12.53
C LYS A 361 27.36 5.89 13.75
N LYS A 362 28.01 7.06 13.68
CA LYS A 362 28.74 7.65 14.80
C LYS A 362 27.91 8.57 15.72
N LYS A 363 26.67 8.92 15.37
CA LYS A 363 25.75 9.63 16.28
C LYS A 363 24.49 8.78 16.47
N GLY A 364 24.43 8.06 17.59
CA GLY A 364 23.34 7.16 17.98
C GLY A 364 22.03 7.87 18.33
N THR A 365 21.55 8.74 17.46
CA THR A 365 20.26 9.41 17.57
C THR A 365 19.69 9.49 16.17
N SER A 366 18.54 8.85 15.96
CA SER A 366 17.70 9.14 14.80
C SER A 366 17.57 10.67 14.65
N PRO A 367 17.65 11.21 13.43
CA PRO A 367 17.51 12.66 13.22
C PRO A 367 16.23 13.12 13.89
N LYS A 368 16.35 14.10 14.80
CA LYS A 368 15.19 14.76 15.40
C LYS A 368 14.53 15.59 14.31
N TYR A 369 13.22 15.42 14.21
CA TYR A 369 12.31 16.22 13.42
C TYR A 369 12.64 17.72 13.55
N VAL A 370 12.79 18.40 12.41
CA VAL A 370 12.61 19.85 12.33
C VAL A 370 11.20 20.06 11.79
N GLU A 371 10.31 20.46 12.68
CA GLU A 371 8.99 20.95 12.31
C GLU A 371 9.20 22.20 11.46
N VAL A 372 8.99 22.09 10.15
CA VAL A 372 8.81 23.29 9.33
C VAL A 372 7.40 23.76 9.64
N GLU A 373 7.27 24.59 10.68
CA GLU A 373 6.04 25.31 10.95
C GLU A 373 5.68 26.10 9.69
N THR A 374 4.48 25.85 9.16
CA THR A 374 3.90 26.69 8.12
C THR A 374 3.86 28.12 8.65
N PRO A 375 4.31 29.13 7.88
CA PRO A 375 4.24 30.50 8.35
C PRO A 375 2.77 30.83 8.59
N VAL A 376 2.43 31.01 9.87
CA VAL A 376 1.13 31.53 10.29
C VAL A 376 0.97 32.86 9.58
N GLN A 377 -0.02 32.97 8.70
CA GLN A 377 -0.48 34.24 8.17
C GLN A 377 -0.97 35.06 9.37
N THR A 378 -0.08 35.89 9.91
CA THR A 378 -0.49 36.97 10.81
C THR A 378 -1.28 37.97 9.97
N ALA A 379 -2.59 38.00 10.23
CA ALA A 379 -3.55 38.93 9.68
C ALA A 379 -3.20 40.39 9.98
#